data_AF-A0A971WEG9-F1
#
_entry.id   AF-A0A971WEG9-F1
#
_cell.length_a   1.000
_cell.length_b   1.000
_cell.length_c   1.000
_cell.angle_alpha   90.00
_cell.angle_beta   90.00
_cell.angle_gamma   90.00
#
_symmetry.space_group_name_H-M   'P 1'
#
loop_
_entity.id
_entity.type
_entity.pdbx_description
1 polymer ?
#
loop_
_entity_poly.entity_id
_entity_poly.type
_entity_poly.pdbx_seq_one_letter_code
_entity_poly.pdbx_strand_id
1 'polypeptide(L)'
;MKLKALLAVFVCIAVLGGCNMSKDKTKDTGASTESLTAISGTSEITQPSSLADTTSEYKTQIPEESDGHTDPATEALIFNIIKNEAKAYLDAGMTILFTGETITLDGADCYLVDLGTNHEEQFVREIHYAVNIKTQQVYLYDVIMDTWEELP
;
A
#
# COMPACT_ATOMS: atom_id res chain seq x y z
N MET A 1 35.69 -0.25 13.83
CA MET A 1 35.12 0.85 14.63
C MET A 1 35.04 2.10 13.76
N LYS A 2 33.90 2.40 13.15
CA LYS A 2 33.62 3.70 12.54
C LYS A 2 32.48 4.36 13.31
N LEU A 3 32.54 5.68 13.44
CA LEU A 3 31.91 6.42 14.52
C LEU A 3 30.71 7.23 14.01
N LYS A 4 29.51 6.82 14.43
CA LYS A 4 28.30 7.66 14.66
C LYS A 4 27.94 8.70 13.58
N ALA A 5 26.98 8.37 12.73
CA ALA A 5 26.08 9.37 12.14
C ALA A 5 24.84 9.48 13.05
N LEU A 6 24.77 10.52 13.87
CA LEU A 6 23.67 10.74 14.81
C LEU A 6 22.71 11.76 14.19
N LEU A 7 21.74 11.27 13.40
CA LEU A 7 20.69 12.10 12.81
C LEU A 7 19.67 12.47 13.89
N ALA A 8 19.92 13.59 14.55
CA ALA A 8 19.00 14.20 15.50
C ALA A 8 17.82 14.86 14.75
N VAL A 9 16.74 14.11 14.54
CA VAL A 9 15.48 14.65 14.02
C VAL A 9 14.82 15.50 15.11
N PHE A 10 15.04 16.81 15.05
CA PHE A 10 14.38 17.82 15.88
C PHE A 10 12.90 17.97 15.44
N VAL A 11 12.02 17.09 15.93
CA VAL A 11 10.56 17.35 15.88
C VAL A 11 10.20 18.37 16.96
N CYS A 12 9.74 19.55 16.54
CA CYS A 12 9.42 20.65 17.44
C CYS A 12 8.20 20.36 18.33
N ILE A 13 8.42 20.24 19.64
CA ILE A 13 7.34 20.31 20.64
C ILE A 13 7.02 21.77 20.94
N ALA A 14 5.93 22.28 20.37
CA ALA A 14 5.25 23.52 20.77
C ALA A 14 3.77 23.44 20.32
N VAL A 15 2.89 22.83 21.12
CA VAL A 15 2.03 23.53 22.10
C VAL A 15 1.21 24.67 21.49
N LEU A 16 0.02 24.31 21.01
CA LEU A 16 -1.23 25.07 21.16
C LEU A 16 -2.27 24.03 21.57
N GLY A 17 -3.01 24.15 22.66
CA GLY A 17 -3.67 25.36 23.15
C GLY A 17 -5.15 25.23 22.82
N GLY A 18 -5.90 24.51 23.66
CA GLY A 18 -7.24 24.04 23.32
C GLY A 18 -8.30 25.14 23.21
N CYS A 19 -9.44 24.79 22.61
CA CYS A 19 -10.67 25.58 22.65
C CYS A 19 -11.83 24.71 23.18
N ASN A 20 -12.67 25.34 24.00
CA ASN A 20 -13.81 24.76 24.71
C ASN A 20 -15.08 25.54 24.30
N MET A 21 -16.27 24.96 24.53
CA MET A 21 -17.61 25.51 24.24
C MET A 21 -17.95 25.60 22.73
N SER A 22 -19.20 25.45 22.29
CA SER A 22 -20.45 25.00 22.95
C SER A 22 -21.47 24.54 21.90
N LYS A 23 -22.58 23.93 22.35
CA LYS A 23 -23.75 23.51 21.54
C LYS A 23 -24.29 24.65 20.64
N ASP A 24 -24.82 24.29 19.46
CA ASP A 24 -26.25 24.54 19.20
C ASP A 24 -26.88 23.54 18.20
N LYS A 25 -28.20 23.65 18.03
CA LYS A 25 -29.14 22.74 17.37
C LYS A 25 -29.46 23.07 15.90
N THR A 26 -29.86 22.02 15.15
CA THR A 26 -30.89 22.03 14.07
C THR A 26 -30.59 22.90 12.83
N LYS A 27 -30.63 22.37 11.60
CA LYS A 27 -31.88 22.14 10.86
C LYS A 27 -31.69 21.40 9.52
N ASP A 28 -32.71 20.59 9.18
CA ASP A 28 -33.18 20.06 7.89
C ASP A 28 -32.44 20.39 6.59
N THR A 29 -32.36 19.41 5.67
CA THR A 29 -33.02 19.41 4.33
C THR A 29 -32.52 18.24 3.48
N GLY A 30 -33.39 17.61 2.68
CA GLY A 30 -32.93 16.81 1.52
C GLY A 30 -33.51 15.40 1.36
N ALA A 31 -34.84 15.24 1.40
CA ALA A 31 -35.47 14.04 0.80
C ALA A 31 -35.79 14.32 -0.67
N SER A 32 -35.24 13.53 -1.59
CA SER A 32 -35.62 13.51 -3.01
C SER A 32 -35.47 12.07 -3.50
N THR A 33 -36.55 11.28 -3.45
CA THR A 33 -37.50 11.10 -4.57
C THR A 33 -36.88 10.27 -5.69
N GLU A 34 -36.93 8.96 -5.52
CA GLU A 34 -36.77 8.00 -6.60
C GLU A 34 -38.00 8.05 -7.52
N SER A 35 -37.79 8.20 -8.83
CA SER A 35 -38.82 7.86 -9.81
C SER A 35 -38.21 7.52 -11.16
N LEU A 36 -38.40 6.27 -11.57
CA LEU A 36 -38.05 5.75 -12.89
C LEU A 36 -39.08 6.20 -13.92
N THR A 37 -38.67 6.56 -15.15
CA THR A 37 -39.44 6.22 -16.37
C THR A 37 -38.72 6.54 -17.69
N ALA A 38 -39.18 5.85 -18.75
CA ALA A 38 -39.10 6.23 -20.16
C ALA A 38 -37.76 6.09 -20.92
N ILE A 39 -37.46 4.85 -21.32
CA ILE A 39 -36.74 4.55 -22.56
C ILE A 39 -37.66 4.73 -23.78
N SER A 40 -37.28 5.58 -24.74
CA SER A 40 -37.75 5.50 -26.14
C SER A 40 -36.87 6.36 -27.05
N GLY A 41 -36.43 5.81 -28.20
CA GLY A 41 -35.48 6.50 -29.08
C GLY A 41 -34.89 5.60 -30.17
N THR A 42 -35.74 4.93 -30.95
CA THR A 42 -35.30 4.11 -32.08
C THR A 42 -34.88 4.97 -33.27
N SER A 43 -33.75 4.69 -33.92
CA SER A 43 -33.44 5.19 -35.27
C SER A 43 -32.52 4.24 -36.04
N GLU A 44 -33.06 3.75 -37.15
CA GLU A 44 -32.44 2.92 -38.19
C GLU A 44 -32.17 3.85 -39.41
N ILE A 45 -31.37 3.55 -40.45
CA ILE A 45 -30.79 2.31 -40.97
C ILE A 45 -29.42 2.65 -41.62
N THR A 46 -28.57 1.65 -41.90
CA THR A 46 -27.82 1.44 -43.18
C THR A 46 -26.32 1.12 -43.02
N GLN A 47 -25.92 -0.03 -43.60
CA GLN A 47 -24.55 -0.56 -43.74
C GLN A 47 -23.90 -0.10 -45.08
N PRO A 48 -22.76 -0.69 -45.54
CA PRO A 48 -21.47 -0.95 -44.90
C PRO A 48 -20.31 -0.24 -45.65
N SER A 49 -19.11 -0.19 -45.05
CA SER A 49 -17.88 0.04 -45.81
C SER A 49 -16.71 -0.72 -45.19
N SER A 50 -15.99 -1.48 -46.01
CA SER A 50 -14.85 -2.30 -45.58
C SER A 50 -13.57 -1.48 -45.47
N LEU A 51 -12.75 -1.78 -44.46
CA LEU A 51 -11.31 -1.96 -44.63
C LEU A 51 -10.78 -2.75 -43.43
N ALA A 52 -10.04 -3.82 -43.70
CA ALA A 52 -9.41 -4.60 -42.65
C ALA A 52 -8.22 -3.83 -42.11
N ASP A 53 -8.18 -3.62 -40.80
CA ASP A 53 -6.93 -3.30 -40.11
C ASP A 53 -6.64 -4.38 -39.06
N THR A 54 -5.40 -4.84 -39.04
CA THR A 54 -5.01 -6.07 -38.34
C THR A 54 -4.45 -5.73 -36.98
N THR A 55 -5.32 -5.31 -36.06
CA THR A 55 -4.93 -5.12 -34.66
C THR A 55 -4.74 -6.49 -34.02
N SER A 56 -3.48 -6.92 -33.97
CA SER A 56 -3.02 -8.13 -33.27
C SER A 56 -3.67 -8.28 -31.90
N GLU A 57 -4.34 -9.40 -31.67
CA GLU A 57 -4.77 -9.83 -30.34
C GLU A 57 -3.52 -10.13 -29.49
N TYR A 58 -2.96 -9.10 -28.82
CA TYR A 58 -2.19 -9.37 -27.61
C TYR A 58 -3.19 -9.85 -26.56
N LYS A 59 -3.40 -11.16 -26.55
CA LYS A 59 -4.09 -11.87 -25.48
C LYS A 59 -3.24 -11.69 -24.22
N THR A 60 -3.50 -10.60 -23.48
CA THR A 60 -3.02 -10.43 -22.11
C THR A 60 -3.50 -11.63 -21.32
N GLN A 61 -2.61 -12.59 -21.14
CA GLN A 61 -2.76 -13.61 -20.12
C GLN A 61 -2.64 -12.83 -18.81
N ILE A 62 -3.79 -12.50 -18.22
CA ILE A 62 -3.85 -12.05 -16.83
C ILE A 62 -3.18 -13.18 -16.04
N PRO A 63 -2.01 -12.96 -15.41
CA PRO A 63 -1.45 -13.94 -14.50
C PRO A 63 -2.48 -14.16 -13.41
N GLU A 64 -2.78 -15.41 -13.09
CA GLU A 64 -3.80 -15.75 -12.10
C GLU A 64 -3.48 -14.98 -10.81
N GLU A 65 -4.40 -14.12 -10.38
CA GLU A 65 -4.21 -13.24 -9.23
C GLU A 65 -4.08 -14.11 -7.97
N SER A 66 -2.82 -14.38 -7.60
CA SER A 66 -2.47 -14.92 -6.30
C SER A 66 -3.10 -14.03 -5.24
N ASP A 67 -3.82 -14.62 -4.31
CA ASP A 67 -4.69 -13.94 -3.34
C ASP A 67 -3.93 -13.22 -2.20
N GLY A 68 -2.70 -12.76 -2.48
CA GLY A 68 -1.86 -11.95 -1.59
C GLY A 68 -1.54 -12.58 -0.23
N HIS A 69 -1.91 -13.84 0.00
CA HIS A 69 -1.94 -14.41 1.34
C HIS A 69 -0.64 -15.14 1.67
N THR A 70 0.18 -14.52 2.54
CA THR A 70 1.29 -15.21 3.19
C THR A 70 0.72 -16.17 4.24
N ASP A 71 1.27 -17.38 4.38
CA ASP A 71 0.80 -18.27 5.43
C ASP A 71 1.18 -17.71 6.83
N PRO A 72 0.33 -17.88 7.87
CA PRO A 72 0.59 -17.27 9.18
C PRO A 72 1.88 -17.71 9.88
N ALA A 73 2.47 -18.86 9.52
CA ALA A 73 3.75 -19.29 10.09
C ALA A 73 4.92 -18.54 9.41
N THR A 74 4.83 -18.30 8.10
CA THR A 74 5.77 -17.45 7.37
C THR A 74 5.65 -15.99 7.80
N GLU A 75 4.44 -15.44 7.98
CA GLU A 75 4.25 -14.08 8.56
C GLU A 75 4.90 -13.95 9.94
N ALA A 76 4.70 -14.94 10.82
CA ALA A 76 5.31 -14.96 12.14
C ALA A 76 6.85 -15.08 12.08
N LEU A 77 7.41 -15.79 11.11
CA LEU A 77 8.86 -15.86 10.89
C LEU A 77 9.41 -14.52 10.40
N ILE A 78 8.78 -13.92 9.38
CA ILE A 78 9.13 -12.60 8.84
C ILE A 78 9.10 -11.55 9.96
N PHE A 79 8.01 -11.48 10.73
CA PHE A 79 7.90 -10.58 11.88
C PHE A 79 9.04 -10.78 12.88
N ASN A 80 9.39 -12.03 13.20
CA ASN A 80 10.48 -12.31 14.13
C ASN A 80 11.86 -11.88 13.65
N ILE A 81 12.08 -11.82 12.33
CA ILE A 81 13.30 -11.30 11.72
C ILE A 81 13.31 -9.77 11.80
N ILE A 82 12.26 -9.09 11.31
CA ILE A 82 12.27 -7.61 11.17
C ILE A 82 11.93 -6.82 12.44
N LYS A 83 11.33 -7.43 13.47
CA LYS A 83 10.80 -6.71 14.65
C LYS A 83 11.80 -5.81 15.37
N ASN A 84 13.11 -6.06 15.25
CA ASN A 84 14.15 -5.22 15.85
C ASN A 84 14.35 -3.94 15.03
N GLU A 85 14.54 -4.08 13.71
CA GLU A 85 14.69 -2.97 12.76
C GLU A 85 13.41 -2.10 12.71
N ALA A 86 12.26 -2.77 12.71
CA ALA A 86 10.94 -2.15 12.75
C ALA A 86 10.60 -1.50 14.11
N LYS A 87 11.36 -1.77 15.18
CA LYS A 87 10.89 -1.50 16.57
C LYS A 87 10.49 -0.05 16.81
N ALA A 88 11.31 0.91 16.37
CA ALA A 88 11.06 2.32 16.63
C ALA A 88 9.75 2.81 15.97
N TYR A 89 9.43 2.26 14.80
CA TYR A 89 8.21 2.57 14.04
C TYR A 89 6.97 1.91 14.65
N LEU A 90 7.10 0.64 15.08
CA LEU A 90 6.05 -0.08 15.81
C LEU A 90 5.73 0.58 17.15
N ASP A 91 6.75 1.00 17.91
CA ASP A 91 6.59 1.76 19.16
C ASP A 91 5.95 3.15 18.92
N ALA A 92 6.09 3.72 17.72
CA ALA A 92 5.46 4.97 17.30
C ALA A 92 4.01 4.79 16.79
N GLY A 93 3.49 3.56 16.74
CA GLY A 93 2.11 3.26 16.33
C GLY A 93 1.95 2.86 14.86
N MET A 94 3.04 2.69 14.11
CA MET A 94 2.98 2.08 12.78
C MET A 94 2.69 0.59 12.88
N THR A 95 2.21 0.02 11.78
CA THR A 95 1.80 -1.38 11.66
C THR A 95 2.49 -2.03 10.46
N ILE A 96 2.61 -3.36 10.49
CA ILE A 96 3.18 -4.16 9.41
C ILE A 96 2.03 -4.68 8.54
N LEU A 97 2.21 -4.61 7.22
CA LEU A 97 1.39 -5.23 6.19
C LEU A 97 2.23 -6.29 5.46
N PHE A 98 1.79 -7.54 5.52
CA PHE A 98 2.32 -8.62 4.69
C PHE A 98 1.58 -8.59 3.35
N THR A 99 2.32 -8.50 2.25
CA THR A 99 1.77 -8.35 0.90
C THR A 99 1.51 -9.68 0.19
N GLY A 100 2.17 -10.77 0.65
CA GLY A 100 2.27 -12.03 -0.10
C GLY A 100 3.25 -11.97 -1.28
N GLU A 101 3.72 -10.79 -1.65
CA GLU A 101 4.62 -10.59 -2.78
C GLU A 101 6.07 -10.94 -2.41
N THR A 102 6.83 -11.39 -3.41
CA THR A 102 8.26 -11.67 -3.28
C THR A 102 9.03 -11.00 -4.41
N ILE A 103 10.26 -10.60 -4.11
CA ILE A 103 11.23 -10.08 -5.09
C ILE A 103 12.53 -10.87 -5.01
N THR A 104 13.22 -11.02 -6.13
CA THR A 104 14.53 -11.67 -6.16
C THR A 104 15.63 -10.63 -5.97
N LEU A 105 16.34 -10.69 -4.83
CA LEU A 105 17.54 -9.89 -4.54
C LEU A 105 18.75 -10.82 -4.47
N ASP A 106 19.84 -10.47 -5.15
CA ASP A 106 21.07 -11.26 -5.24
C ASP A 106 20.87 -12.76 -5.57
N GLY A 107 19.83 -13.06 -6.36
CA GLY A 107 19.47 -14.42 -6.77
C GLY A 107 18.69 -15.22 -5.71
N ALA A 108 18.17 -14.57 -4.67
CA ALA A 108 17.35 -15.18 -3.64
C ALA A 108 16.01 -14.44 -3.43
N ASP A 109 14.94 -15.20 -3.25
CA ASP A 109 13.60 -14.64 -3.05
C ASP A 109 13.46 -14.07 -1.63
N CYS A 110 12.99 -12.83 -1.57
CA CYS A 110 12.76 -12.05 -0.36
C CYS A 110 11.29 -11.61 -0.33
N TYR A 111 10.62 -11.74 0.81
CA TYR A 111 9.23 -11.32 0.99
C TYR A 111 9.13 -9.80 1.14
N LEU A 112 8.22 -9.16 0.41
CA LEU A 112 7.94 -7.74 0.56
C LEU A 112 7.06 -7.48 1.79
N VAL A 113 7.50 -6.54 2.62
CA VAL A 113 6.83 -6.17 3.86
C VAL A 113 6.77 -4.66 3.97
N ASP A 114 5.55 -4.13 4.09
CA ASP A 114 5.33 -2.69 4.18
C ASP A 114 5.07 -2.30 5.64
N LEU A 115 5.69 -1.22 6.12
CA LEU A 115 5.27 -0.53 7.34
C LEU A 115 4.52 0.74 6.96
N GLY A 116 3.53 1.04 7.77
CA GLY A 116 2.67 2.19 7.50
C GLY A 116 1.62 2.43 8.58
N THR A 117 0.88 3.52 8.36
CA THR A 117 -0.24 3.91 9.20
C THR A 117 -1.53 3.30 8.65
N ASN A 118 -2.20 2.49 9.46
CA ASN A 118 -3.49 1.89 9.12
C ASN A 118 -4.63 2.84 9.53
N HIS A 119 -5.34 3.40 8.54
CA HIS A 119 -6.56 4.19 8.73
C HIS A 119 -7.79 3.36 8.35
N GLU A 120 -8.97 3.73 8.86
CA GLU A 120 -10.22 2.94 8.68
C GLU A 120 -10.56 2.62 7.21
N GLU A 121 -10.17 3.48 6.26
CA GLU A 121 -10.43 3.31 4.82
C GLU A 121 -9.22 2.81 4.02
N GLN A 122 -7.98 2.98 4.51
CA GLN A 122 -6.76 2.70 3.74
C GLN A 122 -5.51 2.54 4.61
N PHE A 123 -4.57 1.70 4.14
CA PHE A 123 -3.22 1.61 4.69
C PHE A 123 -2.27 2.53 3.91
N VAL A 124 -1.67 3.51 4.60
CA VAL A 124 -0.67 4.40 4.01
C VAL A 124 0.71 3.82 4.25
N ARG A 125 1.36 3.37 3.18
CA ARG A 125 2.71 2.78 3.19
C ARG A 125 3.77 3.86 3.26
N GLU A 126 4.75 3.66 4.13
CA GLU A 126 5.79 4.65 4.44
C GLU A 126 7.21 4.08 4.37
N ILE A 127 7.39 2.79 4.67
CA ILE A 127 8.69 2.10 4.67
C ILE A 127 8.50 0.72 4.04
N HIS A 128 9.42 0.34 3.14
CA HIS A 128 9.38 -0.95 2.45
C HIS A 128 10.61 -1.78 2.84
N TYR A 129 10.37 -3.01 3.30
CA TYR A 129 11.40 -4.01 3.57
C TYR A 129 11.28 -5.20 2.61
N ALA A 130 12.41 -5.85 2.34
CA ALA A 130 12.47 -7.17 1.73
C ALA A 130 13.16 -8.13 2.70
N VAL A 131 12.58 -9.32 2.92
CA VAL A 131 13.00 -10.23 3.99
C VAL A 131 13.32 -11.61 3.43
N ASN A 132 14.59 -11.99 3.49
CA ASN A 132 15.03 -13.33 3.13
C ASN A 132 14.91 -14.26 4.35
N ILE A 133 13.83 -15.05 4.41
CA ILE A 133 13.58 -15.95 5.55
C ILE A 133 14.61 -17.07 5.71
N LYS A 134 15.42 -17.37 4.68
CA LYS A 134 16.44 -18.44 4.71
C LYS A 134 17.75 -17.95 5.31
N THR A 135 18.20 -16.75 4.94
CA THR A 135 19.41 -16.12 5.50
C THR A 135 19.13 -15.26 6.74
N GLN A 136 17.86 -14.94 6.99
CA GLN A 136 17.40 -13.92 7.95
C GLN A 136 17.87 -12.50 7.60
N GLN A 137 18.26 -12.27 6.33
CA GLN A 137 18.68 -10.96 5.87
C GLN A 137 17.49 -10.04 5.64
N VAL A 138 17.62 -8.79 6.08
CA VAL A 138 16.65 -7.71 5.86
C VAL A 138 17.27 -6.69 4.92
N TYR A 139 16.48 -6.19 3.98
CA TYR A 139 16.82 -5.07 3.13
C TYR A 139 15.79 -3.96 3.31
N LEU A 140 16.25 -2.71 3.33
CA LEU A 140 15.43 -1.51 3.31
C LEU A 140 15.47 -0.89 1.91
N TYR A 141 14.33 -0.44 1.38
CA TYR A 141 14.30 0.26 0.09
C TYR A 141 14.63 1.75 0.26
N ASP A 142 15.70 2.21 -0.39
CA ASP A 142 15.99 3.63 -0.58
C ASP A 142 15.23 4.16 -1.80
N VAL A 143 14.17 4.94 -1.54
CA VAL A 143 13.30 5.58 -2.53
C VAL A 143 13.97 6.73 -3.32
N ILE A 144 15.11 7.24 -2.86
CA ILE A 144 15.88 8.32 -3.51
C ILE A 144 16.88 7.71 -4.50
N MET A 145 17.50 6.58 -4.13
CA MET A 145 18.45 5.86 -4.97
C MET A 145 17.82 4.78 -5.87
N ASP A 146 16.56 4.41 -5.61
CA ASP A 146 15.86 3.29 -6.27
C ASP A 146 16.61 1.96 -6.11
N THR A 147 17.05 1.70 -4.87
CA THR A 147 17.90 0.55 -4.53
C THR A 147 17.53 -0.06 -3.19
N TRP A 148 17.77 -1.36 -3.04
CA TRP A 148 17.67 -2.07 -1.77
C TRP A 148 19.01 -2.03 -1.02
N GLU A 149 19.00 -1.55 0.22
CA GLU A 149 20.16 -1.52 1.12
C GLU A 149 20.07 -2.64 2.15
N GLU A 150 21.16 -3.40 2.33
CA GLU A 150 21.27 -4.48 3.31
C GLU A 150 21.39 -3.91 4.75
N LEU A 151 20.53 -4.36 5.66
CA LEU A 151 20.58 -3.98 7.08
C LEU A 151 21.50 -4.90 7.91
N PRO A 152 22.15 -4.38 8.98
CA PRO A 152 23.23 -5.06 9.72
C PRO A 152 22.78 -6.08 10.79
#